data_AF-Q8BU49-F1
#
_entry.id   AF-Q8BU49-F1
#
_cell.length_a   1.000
_cell.length_b   1.000
_cell.length_c   1.000
_cell.angle_alpha   90.00
_cell.angle_beta   90.00
_cell.angle_gamma   90.00
#
_symmetry.space_group_name_H-M   'P 1'
#
loop_
_entity.id
_entity.type
_entity.pdbx_description
1 polymer ?
#
loop_
_entity_poly.entity_id
_entity_poly.type
_entity_poly.pdbx_seq_one_letter_code
_entity_poly.pdbx_strand_id
1 'polypeptide(L)'
;MASLRRVKVLLVLNLIAVAGFVIFLAKCRPIAVRSGDAFHEIRPRAEVANLSAHSASPIQDAVLKRLSLLEDIVYRQLNGLSKSLGLIEGYGGRGKGGLPATLSPSEEEKAKGPHEKYGYNSYLSEKISLDRSIPDYRPTKCKELKYSKELPQISIIFIFVNEALSVILRSVPSAVNHTPHTPAEREIHSWWD
;
A
#
# COMPACT_ATOMS: atom_id res chain seq x y z
N MET A 1 -59.13 2.13 28.62
CA MET A 1 -58.04 2.70 29.45
C MET A 1 -56.62 2.17 29.14
N ALA A 2 -56.42 1.25 28.18
CA ALA A 2 -55.08 0.72 27.82
C ALA A 2 -54.29 1.58 26.82
N SER A 3 -54.96 2.38 25.99
CA SER A 3 -54.33 3.23 24.97
C SER A 3 -53.50 4.38 25.58
N LEU A 4 -54.01 5.05 26.60
CA LEU A 4 -53.33 6.19 27.23
C LEU A 4 -52.02 5.80 27.94
N ARG A 5 -51.94 4.58 28.49
CA ARG A 5 -50.71 4.06 29.11
C ARG A 5 -49.63 3.80 28.06
N ARG A 6 -50.01 3.24 26.90
CA ARG A 6 -49.07 3.01 25.77
C ARG A 6 -48.56 4.32 25.18
N VAL A 7 -49.43 5.31 25.02
CA VAL A 7 -49.05 6.65 24.54
C VAL A 7 -48.09 7.34 25.52
N LYS A 8 -48.35 7.26 26.84
CA LYS A 8 -47.44 7.79 27.86
C LYS A 8 -46.07 7.10 27.83
N VAL A 9 -46.03 5.78 27.66
CA VAL A 9 -44.77 5.03 27.56
C VAL A 9 -43.98 5.44 26.31
N LEU A 10 -44.64 5.59 25.15
CA LEU A 10 -43.99 6.04 23.93
C LEU A 10 -43.45 7.47 24.05
N LEU A 11 -44.18 8.37 24.71
CA LEU A 11 -43.71 9.73 24.97
C LEU A 11 -42.50 9.75 25.90
N VAL A 12 -42.48 8.93 26.94
CA VAL A 12 -41.33 8.81 27.86
C VAL A 12 -40.10 8.23 27.13
N LEU A 13 -40.28 7.19 26.31
CA LEU A 13 -39.19 6.61 25.53
C LEU A 13 -38.61 7.61 24.52
N ASN A 14 -39.47 8.40 23.87
CA ASN A 14 -39.03 9.46 22.95
C ASN A 14 -38.25 10.56 23.71
N LEU A 15 -38.73 10.97 24.89
CA LEU A 15 -38.03 11.94 25.73
C LEU A 15 -36.63 11.45 26.15
N ILE A 16 -36.50 10.18 26.53
CA ILE A 16 -35.21 9.57 26.89
C ILE A 16 -34.27 9.52 25.68
N ALA A 17 -34.77 9.15 24.49
CA ALA A 17 -33.98 9.10 23.27
C ALA A 17 -33.45 10.49 22.87
N VAL A 18 -34.30 11.52 22.94
CA VAL A 18 -33.90 12.91 22.65
C VAL A 18 -32.89 13.42 23.67
N ALA A 19 -33.12 13.18 24.97
CA ALA A 19 -32.17 13.56 26.01
C ALA A 19 -30.81 12.86 25.81
N GLY A 20 -30.80 11.57 25.45
CA GLY A 20 -29.59 10.83 25.12
C GLY A 20 -28.84 11.41 23.91
N PHE A 21 -29.56 11.78 22.85
CA PHE A 21 -28.98 12.40 21.67
C PHE A 21 -28.38 13.77 21.96
N VAL A 22 -29.06 14.61 22.74
CA VAL A 22 -28.54 15.93 23.16
C VAL A 22 -27.30 15.78 24.03
N ILE A 23 -27.29 14.82 24.96
CA ILE A 23 -26.11 14.54 25.80
C ILE A 23 -24.95 14.01 24.94
N PHE A 24 -25.22 13.15 23.96
CA PHE A 24 -24.22 12.66 23.01
C PHE A 24 -23.64 13.81 22.19
N LEU A 25 -24.46 14.71 21.65
CA LEU A 25 -23.98 15.90 20.93
C LEU A 25 -23.21 16.87 21.83
N ALA A 26 -23.59 17.00 23.11
CA ALA A 26 -22.88 17.85 24.06
C ALA A 26 -21.52 17.28 24.50
N LYS A 27 -21.39 15.95 24.59
CA LYS A 27 -20.16 15.24 24.99
C LYS A 27 -19.25 14.92 23.81
N CYS A 28 -19.81 14.63 22.65
CA CYS A 28 -19.08 14.53 21.39
C CYS A 28 -18.89 15.93 20.83
N ARG A 29 -17.83 16.63 21.25
CA ARG A 29 -17.34 17.75 20.45
C ARG A 29 -17.02 17.21 19.05
N PRO A 30 -17.66 17.68 17.97
CA PRO A 30 -17.23 17.34 16.63
C PRO A 30 -15.78 17.82 16.51
N ILE A 31 -14.89 16.91 16.10
CA ILE A 31 -13.52 17.25 15.72
C ILE A 31 -13.65 18.33 14.64
N ALA A 32 -13.34 19.57 15.03
CA ALA A 32 -13.25 20.67 14.10
C ALA A 32 -12.07 20.38 13.17
N VAL A 33 -12.38 19.88 11.96
CA VAL A 33 -11.48 19.95 10.82
C VAL A 33 -11.22 21.43 10.59
N ARG A 34 -10.00 21.89 10.92
CA ARG A 34 -9.55 23.22 10.52
C ARG A 34 -9.33 23.21 9.01
N SER A 35 -10.31 23.74 8.30
CA SER A 35 -10.20 24.14 6.90
C SER A 35 -9.68 25.57 6.82
N GLY A 36 -8.55 25.76 6.13
CA GLY A 36 -8.13 27.02 5.53
C GLY A 36 -7.08 27.82 6.30
N ASP A 37 -5.89 27.96 5.71
CA ASP A 37 -5.36 29.29 5.41
C ASP A 37 -4.37 29.27 4.24
N ALA A 38 -4.66 30.19 3.32
CA ALA A 38 -3.86 30.89 2.33
C ALA A 38 -2.85 30.14 1.42
N PHE A 39 -3.22 30.10 0.14
CA PHE A 39 -2.31 30.24 -1.00
C PHE A 39 -1.24 31.30 -0.71
N HIS A 40 0.04 30.95 -0.86
CA HIS A 40 1.09 31.94 -1.09
C HIS A 40 1.75 31.71 -2.46
N GLU A 41 1.56 32.74 -3.27
CA GLU A 41 2.16 33.16 -4.53
C GLU A 41 3.58 32.62 -4.83
N ILE A 42 3.77 32.26 -6.11
CA ILE A 42 5.06 31.95 -6.74
C ILE A 42 5.87 33.25 -6.90
N ARG A 43 7.13 33.27 -6.41
CA ARG A 43 8.14 34.27 -6.82
C ARG A 43 9.53 33.60 -6.95
N PRO A 44 10.38 33.99 -7.93
CA PRO A 44 11.39 33.10 -8.51
C PRO A 44 12.76 33.12 -7.82
N ARG A 45 13.44 31.98 -7.98
CA ARG A 45 14.88 31.69 -7.99
C ARG A 45 15.84 32.79 -7.47
N ALA A 46 16.46 32.53 -6.32
CA ALA A 46 17.77 33.04 -5.95
C ALA A 46 18.60 31.92 -5.29
N GLU A 47 19.80 31.70 -5.83
CA GLU A 47 21.00 31.04 -5.28
C GLU A 47 20.90 30.24 -3.97
N VAL A 48 21.14 28.93 -4.07
CA VAL A 48 21.62 28.13 -2.93
C VAL A 48 23.07 27.74 -3.23
N ALA A 49 23.98 28.58 -2.76
CA ALA A 49 25.38 28.21 -2.58
C ALA A 49 25.52 27.39 -1.29
N ASN A 50 26.16 26.23 -1.42
CA ASN A 50 26.93 25.48 -0.41
C ASN A 50 26.53 25.61 1.07
N LEU A 51 25.89 24.57 1.59
CA LEU A 51 26.01 24.15 3.00
C LEU A 51 26.33 22.66 3.04
N SER A 52 27.63 22.36 2.97
CA SER A 52 28.19 21.06 3.35
C SER A 52 28.28 20.96 4.86
N ALA A 53 28.03 19.76 5.37
CA ALA A 53 28.39 19.24 6.69
C ALA A 53 27.55 19.71 7.89
N HIS A 54 26.35 19.14 8.02
CA HIS A 54 25.81 18.82 9.35
C HIS A 54 25.71 17.31 9.50
N SER A 55 26.44 16.82 10.51
CA SER A 55 26.48 15.44 11.02
C SER A 55 25.13 14.74 10.93
N ALA A 56 25.09 13.63 10.19
CA ALA A 56 23.91 12.77 10.09
C ALA A 56 23.42 12.40 11.49
N SER A 57 22.14 12.64 11.75
CA SER A 57 21.50 12.23 13.00
C SER A 57 21.60 10.70 13.15
N PRO A 58 21.76 10.14 14.36
CA PRO A 58 21.75 8.68 14.57
C PRO A 58 20.51 7.99 13.98
N ILE A 59 19.40 8.73 13.85
CA ILE A 59 18.15 8.29 13.22
C ILE A 59 18.29 8.24 11.70
N GLN A 60 18.94 9.23 11.09
CA GLN A 60 19.20 9.25 9.64
C GLN A 60 20.15 8.12 9.25
N ASP A 61 21.18 7.85 10.04
CA ASP A 61 22.09 6.72 9.81
C ASP A 61 21.40 5.36 9.95
N ALA A 62 20.49 5.22 10.92
CA ALA A 62 19.70 4.00 11.08
C ALA A 62 18.72 3.79 9.92
N VAL A 63 18.11 4.87 9.42
CA VAL A 63 17.22 4.82 8.25
C VAL A 63 18.02 4.51 6.99
N LEU A 64 19.15 5.18 6.77
CA LEU A 64 20.03 4.94 5.62
C LEU A 64 20.58 3.51 5.62
N LYS A 65 20.98 2.97 6.78
CA LYS A 65 21.36 1.56 6.91
C LYS A 65 20.21 0.59 6.61
N ARG A 66 18.99 0.93 6.98
CA ARG A 66 17.80 0.12 6.65
C ARG A 66 17.48 0.19 5.15
N LEU A 67 17.65 1.37 4.54
CA LEU A 67 17.43 1.57 3.11
C LEU A 67 18.50 0.86 2.28
N SER A 68 19.78 0.92 2.66
CA SER A 68 20.85 0.21 1.96
C SER A 68 20.75 -1.31 2.14
N LEU A 69 20.33 -1.78 3.33
CA LEU A 69 20.02 -3.18 3.55
C LEU A 69 18.83 -3.64 2.70
N LEU A 70 17.78 -2.82 2.58
CA LEU A 70 16.64 -3.12 1.72
C LEU A 70 17.06 -3.12 0.25
N GLU A 71 17.89 -2.18 -0.18
CA GLU A 71 18.44 -2.13 -1.54
C GLU A 71 19.27 -3.38 -1.86
N ASP A 72 20.14 -3.84 -0.95
CA ASP A 72 20.93 -5.07 -1.14
C ASP A 72 20.04 -6.33 -1.10
N ILE A 73 19.03 -6.39 -0.24
CA ILE A 73 18.03 -7.47 -0.21
C ILE A 73 17.25 -7.51 -1.53
N VAL A 74 16.77 -6.35 -1.99
CA VAL A 74 16.04 -6.21 -3.25
C VAL A 74 16.93 -6.64 -4.42
N TYR A 75 18.16 -6.12 -4.52
CA TYR A 75 19.11 -6.48 -5.58
C TYR A 75 19.47 -7.98 -5.58
N ARG A 76 19.76 -8.56 -4.40
CA ARG A 76 20.12 -9.99 -4.28
C ARG A 76 18.94 -10.92 -4.51
N GLN A 77 17.73 -10.53 -4.10
CA GLN A 77 16.53 -11.33 -4.36
C GLN A 77 16.11 -11.28 -5.82
N LEU A 78 16.26 -10.13 -6.49
CA LEU A 78 15.91 -9.98 -7.91
C LEU A 78 16.86 -10.74 -8.84
N ASN A 79 18.17 -10.76 -8.58
CA ASN A 79 19.15 -11.27 -9.56
C ASN A 79 19.53 -12.76 -9.45
N GLY A 80 18.82 -13.59 -8.66
CA GLY A 80 19.01 -15.04 -8.78
C GLY A 80 18.59 -15.91 -7.59
N LEU A 81 18.38 -15.34 -6.41
CA LEU A 81 18.04 -16.13 -5.23
C LEU A 81 16.55 -16.52 -5.15
N SER A 82 15.67 -15.73 -5.80
CA SER A 82 14.22 -15.94 -5.88
C SER A 82 13.84 -17.31 -6.46
N LYS A 83 14.63 -17.80 -7.44
CA LYS A 83 14.46 -19.12 -8.07
C LYS A 83 14.90 -20.28 -7.18
N SER A 84 15.95 -20.07 -6.38
CA SER A 84 16.52 -21.09 -5.49
C SER A 84 15.74 -21.24 -4.16
N LEU A 85 15.09 -20.17 -3.68
CA LEU A 85 14.23 -20.20 -2.48
C LEU A 85 12.76 -20.59 -2.74
N GLY A 86 12.36 -20.89 -3.98
CA GLY A 86 10.96 -21.23 -4.30
C GLY A 86 9.98 -20.05 -4.22
N LEU A 87 10.50 -18.82 -4.19
CA LEU A 87 9.70 -17.59 -4.06
C LEU A 87 9.04 -17.14 -5.38
N ILE A 88 9.51 -17.65 -6.53
CA ILE A 88 8.91 -17.39 -7.86
C ILE A 88 7.71 -18.30 -8.12
N GLU A 89 7.71 -19.55 -7.63
CA GLU A 89 6.58 -20.46 -7.85
C GLU A 89 5.52 -20.33 -6.73
N GLY A 90 5.93 -19.80 -5.57
CA GLY A 90 5.11 -19.75 -4.37
C GLY A 90 5.06 -21.10 -3.67
N TYR A 91 4.92 -21.11 -2.35
CA TYR A 91 4.85 -22.36 -1.59
C TYR A 91 3.59 -23.15 -1.98
N GLY A 92 3.77 -24.18 -2.81
CA GLY A 92 2.67 -25.03 -3.29
C GLY A 92 1.71 -24.35 -4.27
N GLY A 93 2.17 -23.35 -5.04
CA GLY A 93 1.33 -22.68 -6.05
C GLY A 93 0.21 -21.79 -5.47
N ARG A 94 0.31 -21.45 -4.18
CA ARG A 94 -0.65 -20.56 -3.50
C ARG A 94 -0.74 -19.21 -4.20
N GLY A 95 -1.96 -18.81 -4.53
CA GLY A 95 -2.22 -17.51 -5.16
C GLY A 95 -1.82 -17.42 -6.63
N LYS A 96 -1.44 -18.54 -7.27
CA LYS A 96 -1.13 -18.61 -8.70
C LYS A 96 -2.35 -18.21 -9.53
N GLY A 97 -2.13 -17.45 -10.61
CA GLY A 97 -3.23 -17.00 -11.47
C GLY A 97 -4.23 -16.10 -10.74
N GLY A 98 -3.81 -15.39 -9.69
CA GLY A 98 -4.68 -14.52 -8.91
C GLY A 98 -5.77 -15.24 -8.12
N LEU A 99 -5.70 -16.58 -7.98
CA LEU A 99 -6.67 -17.36 -7.22
C LEU A 99 -6.58 -17.07 -5.71
N PRO A 100 -7.68 -17.24 -4.97
CA PRO A 100 -7.65 -17.14 -3.52
C PRO A 100 -6.72 -18.21 -2.93
N ALA A 101 -5.99 -17.84 -1.87
CA ALA A 101 -5.15 -18.75 -1.11
C ALA A 101 -5.64 -18.77 0.35
N THR A 102 -5.63 -19.95 0.96
CA THR A 102 -6.10 -20.17 2.33
C THR A 102 -4.97 -20.70 3.21
N LEU A 103 -5.07 -20.40 4.50
CA LEU A 103 -4.17 -20.92 5.53
C LEU A 103 -4.79 -22.16 6.17
N SER A 104 -3.94 -23.07 6.64
CA SER A 104 -4.38 -24.13 7.56
C SER A 104 -4.59 -23.58 8.98
N PRO A 105 -5.36 -24.25 9.87
CA PRO A 105 -5.60 -23.75 11.23
C PRO A 105 -4.31 -23.49 12.04
N SER A 106 -3.25 -24.28 11.83
CA SER A 106 -1.95 -24.08 12.48
C SER A 106 -1.17 -22.88 11.92
N GLU A 107 -1.40 -22.54 10.66
CA GLU A 107 -0.84 -21.36 10.00
C GLU A 107 -1.59 -20.09 10.38
N GLU A 108 -2.90 -20.17 10.62
CA GLU A 108 -3.71 -19.03 11.09
C GLU A 108 -3.22 -18.50 12.44
N GLU A 109 -2.84 -19.39 13.36
CA GLU A 109 -2.28 -18.99 14.65
C GLU A 109 -0.98 -18.18 14.48
N LYS A 110 -0.12 -18.59 13.53
CA LYS A 110 1.12 -17.88 13.19
C LYS A 110 0.85 -16.56 12.48
N ALA A 111 -0.28 -16.45 11.78
CA ALA A 111 -0.66 -15.26 11.02
C ALA A 111 -1.23 -14.15 11.90
N LYS A 112 -1.74 -14.43 13.11
CA LYS A 112 -2.36 -13.43 14.01
C LYS A 112 -1.45 -12.23 14.29
N GLY A 113 -0.24 -12.46 14.79
CA GLY A 113 0.70 -11.38 15.13
C GLY A 113 1.08 -10.51 13.91
N PRO A 114 1.51 -11.10 12.77
CA PRO A 114 1.75 -10.35 11.55
C PRO A 114 0.50 -9.62 11.02
N HIS A 115 -0.69 -10.24 11.15
CA HIS A 115 -1.94 -9.62 10.74
C HIS A 115 -2.27 -8.37 11.57
N GLU A 116 -2.10 -8.42 12.88
CA GLU A 116 -2.27 -7.27 13.77
C GLU A 116 -1.25 -6.17 13.48
N LYS A 117 0.00 -6.54 13.16
CA LYS A 117 1.09 -5.59 12.86
C LYS A 117 0.86 -4.81 11.56
N TYR A 118 0.46 -5.49 10.49
CA TYR A 118 0.38 -4.90 9.15
C TYR A 118 -1.05 -4.56 8.71
N GLY A 119 -2.08 -5.08 9.39
CA GLY A 119 -3.49 -4.90 9.02
C GLY A 119 -3.97 -5.80 7.88
N TYR A 120 -3.13 -6.71 7.40
CA TYR A 120 -3.44 -7.70 6.37
C TYR A 120 -2.66 -8.99 6.62
N ASN A 121 -3.03 -10.08 5.95
CA ASN A 121 -2.37 -11.38 6.14
C ASN A 121 -0.97 -11.42 5.47
N SER A 122 -0.01 -10.74 6.07
CA SER A 122 1.38 -10.69 5.57
C SER A 122 2.04 -12.06 5.60
N TYR A 123 1.67 -12.92 6.56
CA TYR A 123 2.11 -14.32 6.66
C TYR A 123 1.72 -15.13 5.43
N LEU A 124 0.48 -14.99 4.96
CA LEU A 124 0.05 -15.59 3.70
C LEU A 124 0.74 -14.93 2.50
N SER A 125 0.92 -13.60 2.53
CA SER A 125 1.62 -12.87 1.46
C SER A 125 3.05 -13.39 1.25
N GLU A 126 3.78 -13.73 2.31
CA GLU A 126 5.13 -14.32 2.21
C GLU A 126 5.15 -15.70 1.53
N LYS A 127 4.02 -16.41 1.53
CA LYS A 127 3.88 -17.73 0.92
C LYS A 127 3.39 -17.69 -0.52
N ILE A 128 2.88 -16.55 -0.97
CA ILE A 128 2.45 -16.31 -2.34
C ILE A 128 3.65 -15.82 -3.15
N SER A 129 3.78 -16.31 -4.39
CA SER A 129 4.85 -15.90 -5.30
C SER A 129 4.98 -14.37 -5.44
N LEU A 130 6.22 -13.91 -5.57
CA LEU A 130 6.55 -12.51 -5.86
C LEU A 130 6.28 -12.14 -7.33
N ASP A 131 6.25 -13.11 -8.25
CA ASP A 131 6.02 -12.93 -9.68
C ASP A 131 4.82 -13.77 -10.15
N ARG A 132 3.70 -13.68 -9.42
CA ARG A 132 2.48 -14.39 -9.79
C ARG A 132 1.79 -13.69 -10.95
N SER A 133 1.29 -14.47 -11.91
CA SER A 133 0.39 -13.95 -12.94
C SER A 133 -0.98 -13.62 -12.35
N ILE A 134 -1.56 -12.50 -12.80
CA ILE A 134 -2.92 -12.09 -12.47
C ILE A 134 -3.75 -12.12 -13.77
N PRO A 135 -4.95 -12.73 -13.77
CA PRO A 135 -5.83 -12.73 -14.93
C PRO A 135 -6.25 -11.30 -15.29
N ASP A 136 -6.40 -11.05 -16.59
CA ASP A 136 -6.84 -9.75 -17.07
C ASP A 136 -8.36 -9.58 -16.93
N TYR A 137 -8.77 -8.98 -15.81
CA TYR A 137 -10.16 -8.65 -15.49
C TYR A 137 -10.68 -7.40 -16.20
N ARG A 138 -9.90 -6.74 -17.06
CA ARG A 138 -10.34 -5.53 -17.76
C ARG A 138 -11.48 -5.84 -18.73
N PRO A 139 -12.47 -4.94 -18.89
CA PRO A 139 -13.49 -5.06 -19.93
C PRO A 139 -12.89 -5.10 -21.34
N THR A 140 -13.56 -5.78 -22.28
CA THR A 140 -13.08 -5.91 -23.68
C THR A 140 -12.77 -4.56 -24.33
N LYS A 141 -13.60 -3.54 -24.09
CA LYS A 141 -13.37 -2.18 -24.59
C LYS A 141 -12.01 -1.61 -24.18
N CYS A 142 -11.53 -1.90 -22.96
CA CYS A 142 -10.21 -1.45 -22.50
C CYS A 142 -9.05 -2.16 -23.22
N LYS A 143 -9.26 -3.40 -23.67
CA LYS A 143 -8.26 -4.18 -24.40
C LYS A 143 -8.09 -3.70 -25.85
N GLU A 144 -9.13 -3.09 -26.41
CA GLU A 144 -9.17 -2.58 -27.78
C GLU A 144 -8.67 -1.13 -27.89
N LEU A 145 -8.49 -0.42 -26.77
CA LEU A 145 -7.96 0.94 -26.77
C LEU A 145 -6.52 0.96 -27.30
N LYS A 146 -6.27 1.85 -28.26
CA LYS A 146 -4.95 2.11 -28.81
C LYS A 146 -4.47 3.48 -28.34
N TYR A 147 -3.25 3.53 -27.84
CA TYR A 147 -2.58 4.76 -27.42
C TYR A 147 -1.51 5.15 -28.45
N SER A 148 -1.10 6.43 -28.45
CA SER A 148 0.07 6.85 -29.21
C SER A 148 1.32 6.08 -28.76
N LYS A 149 2.27 5.86 -29.68
CA LYS A 149 3.58 5.27 -29.34
C LYS A 149 4.45 6.24 -28.55
N GLU A 150 4.19 7.55 -28.70
CA GLU A 150 4.87 8.63 -28.00
C GLU A 150 4.12 8.92 -26.71
N LEU A 151 4.49 8.17 -25.66
CA LEU A 151 4.02 8.40 -24.31
C LEU A 151 5.09 9.18 -23.53
N PRO A 152 4.69 10.10 -22.62
CA PRO A 152 5.64 10.80 -21.78
C PRO A 152 6.40 9.82 -20.90
N GLN A 153 7.65 10.16 -20.59
CA GLN A 153 8.39 9.43 -19.57
C GLN A 153 7.67 9.54 -18.23
N ILE A 154 7.62 8.43 -17.50
CA ILE A 154 7.05 8.37 -16.16
C ILE A 154 8.12 7.98 -15.16
N SER A 155 7.94 8.39 -13.91
CA SER A 155 8.74 7.94 -12.78
C SER A 155 7.82 7.30 -11.76
N ILE A 156 8.20 6.11 -11.28
CA ILE A 156 7.45 5.38 -10.26
C ILE A 156 8.17 5.57 -8.93
N ILE A 157 7.50 6.21 -7.97
CA ILE A 157 8.06 6.50 -6.64
C ILE A 157 7.35 5.62 -5.62
N PHE A 158 8.09 4.73 -4.96
CA PHE A 158 7.59 3.91 -3.87
C PHE A 158 7.85 4.58 -2.52
N ILE A 159 6.78 4.86 -1.77
CA ILE A 159 6.85 5.36 -0.39
C ILE A 159 6.25 4.28 0.50
N PHE A 160 7.03 3.75 1.44
CA PHE A 160 6.58 2.71 2.36
C PHE A 160 6.86 3.12 3.80
N VAL A 161 5.91 2.82 4.69
CA VAL A 161 6.05 3.01 6.14
C VAL A 161 5.58 1.73 6.81
N ASN A 162 6.48 1.05 7.51
CA ASN A 162 6.17 -0.20 8.22
C ASN A 162 5.48 -1.26 7.33
N GLU A 163 5.85 -1.34 6.05
CA GLU A 163 5.28 -2.34 5.14
C GLU A 163 5.95 -3.70 5.24
N ALA A 164 5.21 -4.76 4.91
CA ALA A 164 5.77 -6.10 4.84
C ALA A 164 6.66 -6.24 3.60
N LEU A 165 7.82 -6.88 3.78
CA LEU A 165 8.81 -7.05 2.72
C LEU A 165 8.23 -7.79 1.49
N SER A 166 7.39 -8.80 1.71
CA SER A 166 6.73 -9.55 0.62
C SER A 166 5.84 -8.69 -0.28
N VAL A 167 5.27 -7.59 0.25
CA VAL A 167 4.43 -6.66 -0.52
C VAL A 167 5.29 -5.74 -1.36
N ILE A 168 6.36 -5.18 -0.78
CA ILE A 168 7.30 -4.31 -1.48
C ILE A 168 7.94 -5.09 -2.64
N LEU A 169 8.45 -6.30 -2.36
CA LEU A 169 9.12 -7.16 -3.32
C LEU A 169 8.21 -7.71 -4.41
N ARG A 170 6.89 -7.77 -4.20
CA ARG A 170 5.94 -8.12 -5.27
C ARG A 170 5.61 -6.90 -6.12
N SER A 171 5.57 -5.71 -5.51
CA SER A 171 5.19 -4.46 -6.19
C SER A 171 6.26 -3.99 -7.18
N VAL A 172 7.55 -4.13 -6.83
CA VAL A 172 8.65 -3.70 -7.70
C VAL A 172 8.71 -4.50 -9.02
N PRO A 173 8.82 -5.85 -9.03
CA PRO A 173 8.70 -6.65 -10.24
C PRO A 173 7.40 -6.44 -11.00
N SER A 174 6.26 -6.29 -10.30
CA SER A 174 4.99 -6.00 -10.97
C SER A 174 5.04 -4.66 -11.72
N ALA A 175 5.65 -3.63 -11.14
CA ALA A 175 5.80 -2.34 -11.80
C ALA A 175 6.73 -2.43 -13.01
N VAL A 176 7.86 -3.14 -12.89
CA VAL A 176 8.82 -3.34 -13.98
C VAL A 176 8.20 -4.15 -15.12
N ASN A 177 7.59 -5.30 -14.82
CA ASN A 177 7.05 -6.23 -15.82
C ASN A 177 5.79 -5.71 -16.54
N HIS A 178 5.01 -4.83 -15.90
CA HIS A 178 3.77 -4.29 -16.47
C HIS A 178 3.87 -2.84 -16.95
N THR A 179 5.04 -2.21 -16.84
CA THR A 179 5.31 -0.91 -17.46
C THR A 179 6.08 -1.14 -18.75
N PRO A 180 5.58 -0.67 -19.90
CA PRO A 180 6.30 -0.84 -21.16
C PRO A 180 7.63 -0.10 -21.12
N HIS A 181 8.73 -0.80 -21.43
CA HIS A 181 10.03 -0.16 -21.61
C HIS A 181 9.94 0.83 -22.76
N THR A 182 10.47 2.04 -22.53
CA THR A 182 10.60 3.01 -23.61
C THR A 182 11.53 2.43 -24.70
N PRO A 183 11.42 2.87 -25.98
CA PRO A 183 12.35 2.45 -27.02
C PRO A 183 13.83 2.66 -26.66
N ALA A 184 14.16 3.67 -25.85
CA ALA A 184 15.51 3.95 -25.37
C ALA A 184 16.02 2.92 -24.34
N GLU A 185 15.15 2.36 -23.50
CA GLU A 185 15.52 1.31 -22.54
C GLU A 185 15.62 -0.08 -23.19
N ARG A 186 14.92 -0.31 -24.31
CA ARG A 186 15.10 -1.52 -25.13
C ARG A 186 16.51 -1.65 -25.69
N GLU A 187 17.17 -0.53 -25.96
CA GLU A 187 18.56 -0.52 -26.40
C GLU A 187 19.45 -1.03 -25.25
N ILE A 188 19.31 -0.52 -24.03
CA ILE A 188 20.11 -0.94 -22.85
C ILE A 188 19.92 -2.42 -22.54
N HIS A 189 18.69 -2.96 -22.62
CA HIS A 189 18.46 -4.39 -22.39
C HIS A 189 19.02 -5.30 -23.49
N SER A 190 19.23 -4.81 -24.72
CA SER A 190 19.89 -5.59 -25.79
C SER A 190 21.42 -5.62 -25.69
N TRP A 191 22.01 -4.90 -24.73
CA TRP A 191 23.44 -5.00 -24.40
C TRP A 191 23.73 -6.01 -23.30
N TRP A 192 22.69 -6.56 -22.66
CA TRP A 192 22.79 -7.58 -21.61
C TRP A 192 22.37 -8.98 -22.08
N ASP A 193 22.06 -9.14 -23.37
CA ASP A 193 22.01 -10.42 -24.10
C ASP A 193 23.28 -10.56 -24.97
#